data_AF-A9WNI6-F1
#
_entry.id   AF-A9WNI6-F1
#
_cell.length_a   1.000
_cell.length_b   1.000
_cell.length_c   1.000
_cell.angle_alpha   90.00
_cell.angle_beta   90.00
_cell.angle_gamma   90.00
#
_symmetry.space_group_name_H-M   'P 1'
#
loop_
_entity.id
_entity.type
_entity.pdbx_description
1 polymer ?
#
loop_
_entity_poly.entity_id
_entity_poly.type
_entity_poly.pdbx_seq_one_letter_code
_entity_poly.pdbx_strand_id
1 'polypeptide(L)' 'MHVRRLRAKLGSDHENLISTVRNVGYRLTLMRVPDEELSEA' A
#
# COMPACT_ATOMS: atom_id res chain seq x y z
N MET A 1 12.82 2.73 5.67
CA MET A 1 13.78 2.37 4.60
C MET A 1 13.33 1.13 3.82
N HIS A 2 13.02 0.01 4.48
CA HIS A 2 12.53 -1.21 3.81
C HIS A 2 11.31 -0.98 2.89
N VAL A 3 10.28 -0.25 3.35
CA VAL A 3 9.10 0.08 2.52
C VAL A 3 9.42 1.02 1.37
N ARG A 4 10.33 1.99 1.55
CA ARG A 4 10.76 2.88 0.45
C ARG A 4 11.55 2.11 -0.62
N ARG A 5 12.40 1.16 -0.21
CA ARG A 5 13.15 0.30 -1.15
C ARG A 5 12.22 -0.69 -1.86
N LEU A 6 11.17 -1.17 -1.19
CA LEU A 6 10.12 -1.99 -1.80
C LEU A 6 9.35 -1.21 -2.87
N ARG A 7 8.91 0.03 -2.59
CA ARG A 7 8.25 0.90 -3.60
C ARG A 7 9.13 1.13 -4.83
N ALA A 8 10.41 1.43 -4.62
CA ALA A 8 11.38 1.59 -5.72
C ALA A 8 11.60 0.31 -6.56
N LYS A 9 11.41 -0.88 -5.96
CA LYS A 9 11.52 -2.17 -6.65
C LYS A 9 10.24 -2.58 -7.39
N LEU A 10 9.09 -2.19 -6.86
CA LEU A 10 7.78 -2.54 -7.40
C LEU A 10 7.32 -1.59 -8.53
N GLY A 11 7.97 -0.44 -8.67
CA GLY A 11 7.64 0.56 -9.68
C GLY A 11 6.44 1.44 -9.28
N SER A 12 6.22 2.50 -10.05
CA SER A 12 5.13 3.49 -9.85
C SER A 12 3.76 2.86 -9.72
N ASP A 13 3.54 1.75 -10.42
CA ASP A 13 2.23 1.10 -10.58
C ASP A 13 1.75 0.44 -9.27
N HIS A 14 2.68 0.20 -8.34
CA HIS A 14 2.44 -0.57 -7.12
C HIS A 14 2.83 0.18 -5.84
N GLU A 15 3.14 1.48 -5.92
CA GLU A 15 3.51 2.28 -4.74
C GLU A 15 2.37 2.40 -3.72
N ASN A 16 1.14 2.36 -4.21
CA ASN A 16 -0.08 2.45 -3.42
C ASN A 16 -0.46 1.16 -2.70
N LEU A 17 0.16 0.01 -3.02
CA LEU A 17 -0.12 -1.26 -2.35
C LEU A 17 0.25 -1.25 -0.85
N ILE A 18 1.20 -0.39 -0.47
CA ILE A 18 1.68 -0.29 0.90
C ILE A 18 1.30 1.07 1.46
N SER A 19 0.22 1.12 2.24
CA SER A 19 -0.22 2.34 2.91
C SER A 19 0.55 2.57 4.20
N THR A 20 0.84 3.84 4.50
CA THR A 20 1.58 4.24 5.71
C THR A 20 0.58 4.74 6.74
N VAL A 21 0.53 4.10 7.91
CA VAL A 21 -0.31 4.57 9.02
C VAL A 21 0.60 5.33 9.99
N ARG A 22 0.34 6.63 10.14
CA ARG A 22 1.18 7.53 10.95
C ARG A 22 1.24 7.01 12.39
N ASN A 23 2.46 6.83 12.91
CA ASN A 23 2.73 6.32 14.26
C ASN A 23 2.28 4.87 14.55
N VAL A 24 1.77 4.13 13.56
CA VAL A 24 1.30 2.74 13.76
C VAL A 24 2.15 1.75 12.96
N GLY A 25 2.39 2.03 11.67
CA GLY A 25 3.14 1.11 10.82
C GLY A 25 2.67 1.12 9.38
N TYR A 26 2.56 -0.06 8.78
CA TYR A 26 2.25 -0.25 7.36
C TYR A 26 1.13 -1.26 7.18
N ARG A 27 0.31 -1.04 6.16
CA ARG A 27 -0.73 -1.97 5.72
C ARG A 27 -0.41 -2.40 4.29
N LEU A 28 -0.49 -3.69 4.03
CA LEU A 28 -0.37 -4.25 2.69
C LEU A 28 -1.77 -4.65 2.21
N THR A 29 -2.26 -3.98 1.17
CA THR A 29 -3.51 -4.37 0.53
C THR A 29 -3.17 -5.29 -0.62
N LEU A 30 -3.33 -6.60 -0.40
CA LEU A 30 -3.06 -7.64 -1.42
C LEU A 30 -4.23 -7.83 -2.41
N MET A 31 -5.36 -7.17 -2.15
CA MET A 31 -6.48 -7.16 -3.08
C MET A 31 -6.13 -6.17 -4.19
N ARG A 32 -6.03 -6.63 -5.44
CA ARG A 32 -6.06 -5.78 -6.63
C ARG A 32 -7.48 -5.23 -6.85
N VAL A 33 -8.07 -4.78 -5.76
CA VAL A 33 -9.34 -4.09 -5.75
C VAL A 33 -8.98 -2.65 -5.48
N PRO A 34 -9.26 -1.74 -6.43
CA PRO A 34 -9.13 -0.32 -6.20
C PRO A 34 -9.81 0.00 -4.87
N ASP A 35 -9.27 0.92 -4.09
CA ASP A 35 -9.74 1.29 -2.73
C ASP A 35 -11.24 1.68 -2.64
N GLU A 36 -12.00 1.61 -3.73
CA GLU A 36 -13.45 1.82 -3.81
C GLU A 36 -14.31 0.74 -3.13
N GLU A 37 -13.89 -0.53 -3.01
CA GLU A 37 -14.76 -1.57 -2.39
C GLU A 37 -14.57 -1.76 -0.87
N LEU A 38 -13.56 -1.13 -0.25
CA LEU A 38 -13.27 -1.31 1.20
C LEU A 38 -13.90 -0.23 2.09
N SER A 39 -14.58 0.77 1.51
CA SER A 39 -15.37 1.77 2.25
C SER A 39 -16.84 1.39 2.42
N GLU A 40 -17.27 0.28 1.82
CA GLU A 40 -18.65 -0.22 1.86
C GLU A 40 -18.72 -1.59 2.55
N ALA A 41 -18.30 -1.65 3.83
CA ALA A 41 -18.55 -2.77 4.73
C ALA A 41 -18.65 -2.31 6.19
#